data_AF-J0YM87-F1
#
_entry.id   AF-J0YM87-F1
#
_cell.length_a   1.000
_cell.length_b   1.000
_cell.length_c   1.000
_cell.angle_alpha   90.00
_cell.angle_beta   90.00
_cell.angle_gamma   90.00
#
_symmetry.space_group_name_H-M   'P 1'
#
loop_
_entity.id
_entity.type
_entity.pdbx_description
1 polymer ?
#
loop_
_entity_poly.entity_id
_entity_poly.type
_entity_poly.pdbx_seq_one_letter_code
_entity_poly.pdbx_strand_id
1 'polypeptide(L)'
;MINDLADIKLYDQNPDEVAVERLRQRLALVMKKEDASLVATSDPKELERVEKWVQDVLGADEQGAKAAVSKVAEMMSGDRRKSRVTFYYLLAKQLNALHKI
;
A
#
# COMPACT_ATOMS: atom_id res chain seq x y z
N MET A 1 16.86 -4.09 -6.78
CA MET A 1 15.68 -4.93 -6.51
C MET A 1 15.14 -4.50 -5.16
N ILE A 2 13.95 -3.88 -5.11
CA ILE A 2 13.32 -3.54 -3.83
C ILE A 2 12.90 -4.88 -3.20
N ASN A 3 13.30 -5.12 -1.96
CA ASN A 3 12.91 -6.33 -1.25
C ASN A 3 11.63 -6.03 -0.46
N ASP A 4 10.48 -6.04 -1.13
CA ASP A 4 9.20 -5.66 -0.50
C ASP A 4 8.92 -6.46 0.77
N LEU A 5 9.32 -7.75 0.83
CA LEU A 5 9.17 -8.56 2.04
C LEU A 5 10.01 -8.05 3.21
N ALA A 6 11.23 -7.57 2.95
CA ALA A 6 12.05 -6.96 4.00
C ALA A 6 11.45 -5.63 4.48
N ASP A 7 10.97 -4.80 3.56
CA ASP A 7 10.34 -3.52 3.88
C ASP A 7 9.03 -3.72 4.67
N ILE A 8 8.21 -4.70 4.27
CA ILE A 8 6.99 -5.07 4.99
C ILE A 8 7.31 -5.60 6.39
N LYS A 9 8.39 -6.38 6.56
CA LYS A 9 8.81 -6.91 7.87
C LYS A 9 9.17 -5.86 8.90
N LEU A 10 9.42 -4.61 8.48
CA LEU A 10 9.58 -3.47 9.40
C LEU A 10 8.26 -3.12 10.12
N TYR A 11 7.12 -3.50 9.56
CA TYR A 11 5.79 -3.12 10.01
C TYR A 11 4.91 -4.32 10.39
N ASP A 12 5.08 -5.46 9.73
CA ASP A 12 4.40 -6.72 10.01
C ASP A 12 5.45 -7.83 10.14
N GLN A 13 5.76 -8.25 11.37
CA GLN A 13 6.83 -9.23 11.63
C GLN A 13 6.60 -10.59 10.96
N ASN A 14 5.33 -10.95 10.71
CA ASN A 14 4.96 -12.20 10.05
C ASN A 14 4.00 -11.91 8.89
N PRO A 15 4.51 -11.38 7.77
CA PRO A 15 3.66 -10.98 6.66
C PRO A 15 3.08 -12.19 5.94
N ASP A 16 1.88 -12.02 5.40
CA ASP A 16 1.29 -13.01 4.49
C ASP A 16 2.00 -12.94 3.13
N GLU A 17 3.01 -13.79 2.95
CA GLU A 17 3.82 -13.81 1.72
C GLU A 17 3.01 -14.13 0.47
N VAL A 18 1.91 -14.88 0.60
CA VAL A 18 1.01 -15.19 -0.52
C VAL A 18 0.24 -13.95 -0.95
N ALA A 19 -0.25 -13.16 0.01
CA ALA A 19 -0.87 -11.86 -0.28
C ALA A 19 0.13 -10.86 -0.90
N VAL A 20 1.38 -10.85 -0.43
CA VAL A 20 2.45 -10.02 -1.03
C VAL A 20 2.69 -10.41 -2.49
N GLU A 21 2.74 -11.70 -2.79
CA GLU A 21 2.96 -12.17 -4.17
C GLU A 21 1.77 -11.83 -5.09
N ARG A 22 0.52 -12.01 -4.64
CA ARG A 22 -0.66 -11.57 -5.40
C ARG A 22 -0.65 -10.06 -5.67
N LEU A 23 -0.30 -9.27 -4.67
CA LEU A 23 -0.19 -7.82 -4.79
C LEU A 23 0.88 -7.41 -5.80
N ARG A 24 2.05 -8.07 -5.79
CA ARG A 24 3.12 -7.85 -6.78
C ARG A 24 2.64 -8.13 -8.19
N GLN A 25 1.95 -9.25 -8.40
CA GLN A 25 1.41 -9.62 -9.71
C GLN A 25 0.38 -8.59 -10.20
N ARG A 26 -0.52 -8.14 -9.32
CA ARG A 26 -1.50 -7.08 -9.61
C ARG A 26 -0.81 -5.77 -10.03
N LEU A 27 0.28 -5.40 -9.35
CA LEU A 27 0.99 -4.14 -9.59
C LEU A 27 2.04 -4.23 -10.70
N ALA A 28 2.36 -5.41 -11.23
CA ALA A 28 3.46 -5.63 -12.16
C ALA A 28 3.43 -4.72 -13.40
N LEU A 29 2.25 -4.46 -13.98
CA LEU A 29 2.12 -3.55 -15.13
C LEU A 29 2.26 -2.07 -14.72
N VAL A 30 1.78 -1.71 -13.54
CA VAL A 30 1.90 -0.35 -12.99
C VAL A 30 3.37 -0.03 -12.72
N MET A 31 4.10 -0.97 -12.15
CA MET A 31 5.52 -0.84 -11.79
C MET A 31 6.48 -0.75 -12.99
N LYS A 32 6.01 -0.99 -14.23
CA LYS A 32 6.81 -0.72 -15.44
C LYS A 32 7.14 0.76 -15.60
N LYS A 33 6.36 1.64 -14.95
CA LYS A 33 6.67 3.07 -14.84
C LYS A 33 7.47 3.29 -13.56
N GLU A 34 8.71 3.77 -13.69
CA GLU A 34 9.62 3.90 -12.54
C GLU A 34 9.07 4.80 -11.43
N ASP A 35 8.37 5.87 -11.81
CA ASP A 35 7.71 6.83 -10.91
C ASP A 35 6.52 6.23 -10.15
N ALA A 36 5.92 5.15 -10.65
CA ALA A 36 4.79 4.49 -10.01
C ALA A 36 5.20 3.61 -8.81
N SER A 37 6.50 3.36 -8.61
CA SER A 37 7.00 2.48 -7.54
C SER A 37 6.80 3.01 -6.12
N LEU A 38 6.57 4.31 -5.98
CA LEU A 38 6.43 4.96 -4.68
C LEU A 38 5.04 5.57 -4.50
N VAL A 39 4.69 5.85 -3.23
CA VAL A 39 3.54 6.65 -2.83
C VAL A 39 4.04 7.98 -2.26
N ALA A 40 3.72 9.08 -2.94
CA ALA A 40 4.02 10.43 -2.50
C ALA A 40 2.93 10.93 -1.53
N THR A 41 3.08 10.65 -0.24
CA THR A 41 2.07 11.00 0.79
C THR A 41 1.90 12.51 1.02
N SER A 42 2.77 13.34 0.43
CA SER A 42 2.65 14.80 0.43
C SER A 42 1.90 15.36 -0.79
N ASP A 43 1.58 14.52 -1.79
CA ASP A 43 0.79 14.91 -2.96
C ASP A 43 -0.68 14.55 -2.74
N PRO A 44 -1.59 15.53 -2.58
CA PRO A 44 -3.02 15.26 -2.40
C PRO A 44 -3.63 14.41 -3.53
N LYS A 45 -3.18 14.59 -4.79
CA LYS A 45 -3.69 13.81 -5.93
C LYS A 45 -3.22 12.36 -5.89
N GLU A 46 -2.06 12.12 -5.30
CA GLU A 46 -1.59 10.75 -5.05
C GLU A 46 -2.45 10.11 -3.95
N LEU A 47 -2.71 10.81 -2.85
CA LEU A 47 -3.59 10.33 -1.78
C LEU A 47 -4.99 10.00 -2.29
N GLU A 48 -5.62 10.89 -3.05
CA GLU A 48 -6.95 10.66 -3.67
C GLU A 48 -6.97 9.39 -4.52
N ARG A 49 -5.91 9.12 -5.29
CA ARG A 49 -5.80 7.91 -6.11
C ARG A 49 -5.65 6.65 -5.26
N VAL A 50 -4.88 6.71 -4.17
CA VAL A 50 -4.74 5.59 -3.24
C VAL A 50 -6.06 5.35 -2.49
N GLU A 51 -6.72 6.40 -2.00
CA GLU A 51 -8.03 6.31 -1.34
C GLU A 51 -9.08 5.69 -2.25
N LYS A 52 -9.12 6.10 -3.53
CA LYS A 52 -10.01 5.49 -4.52
C LYS A 52 -9.69 4.01 -4.74
N TRP A 53 -8.41 3.65 -4.84
CA TRP A 53 -8.01 2.24 -4.94
C TRP A 53 -8.44 1.44 -3.69
N VAL A 54 -8.33 2.01 -2.50
CA VAL A 54 -8.81 1.39 -1.25
C VAL A 54 -10.32 1.16 -1.30
N GLN A 55 -11.10 2.11 -1.81
CA GLN A 55 -12.54 1.94 -1.99
C GLN A 55 -12.83 0.82 -3.01
N ASP A 56 -12.23 0.91 -4.20
CA ASP A 56 -12.52 0.02 -5.33
C ASP A 56 -12.04 -1.43 -5.09
N VAL A 57 -10.87 -1.59 -4.45
CA VAL A 57 -10.23 -2.91 -4.28
C VAL A 57 -10.44 -3.48 -2.89
N LEU A 58 -10.33 -2.65 -1.84
CA LEU A 58 -10.45 -3.13 -0.47
C LEU A 58 -11.87 -3.00 0.09
N GLY A 59 -12.74 -2.25 -0.58
CA GLY A 59 -14.17 -2.15 -0.25
C GLY A 59 -14.46 -1.34 1.01
N ALA A 60 -13.58 -0.40 1.38
CA ALA A 60 -13.88 0.59 2.41
C ALA A 60 -14.78 1.69 1.85
N ASP A 61 -15.57 2.34 2.70
CA ASP A 61 -16.24 3.59 2.33
C ASP A 61 -15.24 4.76 2.26
N GLU A 62 -15.71 5.94 1.85
CA GLU A 62 -14.85 7.12 1.68
C GLU A 62 -14.11 7.51 2.98
N GLN A 63 -14.81 7.47 4.11
CA GLN A 63 -14.25 7.85 5.41
C GLN A 63 -13.22 6.82 5.88
N GLY A 64 -13.52 5.53 5.74
CA GLY A 64 -12.63 4.42 6.05
C GLY A 64 -11.38 4.42 5.17
N ALA A 65 -11.51 4.74 3.88
CA ALA A 65 -10.38 4.87 2.97
C ALA A 65 -9.44 6.01 3.38
N LYS A 66 -9.98 7.21 3.64
CA LYS A 66 -9.20 8.37 4.12
C LYS A 66 -8.49 8.07 5.44
N ALA A 67 -9.20 7.47 6.40
CA ALA A 67 -8.64 7.11 7.70
C ALA A 67 -7.53 6.05 7.57
N ALA A 68 -7.71 5.04 6.71
CA ALA A 68 -6.70 4.02 6.47
C ALA A 68 -5.44 4.60 5.82
N VAL A 69 -5.61 5.41 4.77
CA VAL A 69 -4.50 6.06 4.05
C VAL A 69 -3.72 7.00 4.96
N SER A 70 -4.40 7.83 5.75
CA SER A 70 -3.76 8.74 6.70
C SER A 70 -2.93 7.97 7.74
N LYS A 71 -3.48 6.90 8.33
CA LYS A 71 -2.77 6.10 9.34
C LYS A 71 -1.54 5.37 8.77
N VAL A 72 -1.63 4.82 7.56
CA VAL A 72 -0.46 4.18 6.91
C VAL A 72 0.59 5.23 6.52
N ALA A 73 0.17 6.41 6.05
CA ALA A 73 1.09 7.52 5.73
C ALA A 73 1.85 8.00 6.97
N GLU A 74 1.19 8.09 8.13
CA GLU A 74 1.80 8.41 9.41
C GLU A 74 2.77 7.31 9.87
N MET A 75 2.35 6.04 9.77
CA MET A 75 3.18 4.88 10.12
C MET A 75 4.51 4.87 9.34
N MET A 76 4.48 5.23 8.05
CA MET A 76 5.67 5.28 7.19
C MET A 76 6.31 6.68 7.11
N SER A 77 5.97 7.61 8.02
CA SER A 77 6.44 9.01 7.94
C SER A 77 7.96 9.15 8.01
N GLY A 78 8.64 8.25 8.73
CA GLY A 78 10.11 8.17 8.80
C GLY A 78 10.79 7.67 7.52
N ASP A 79 10.04 7.03 6.60
CA ASP A 79 10.60 6.50 5.37
C ASP A 79 10.73 7.60 4.31
N ARG A 80 11.97 7.77 3.82
CA ARG A 80 12.28 8.63 2.67
C ARG A 80 11.64 8.14 1.37
N ARG A 81 11.44 6.82 1.23
CA ARG A 81 10.84 6.18 0.06
C ARG A 81 9.76 5.21 0.52
N LYS A 82 8.50 5.56 0.30
CA LYS A 82 7.35 4.73 0.65
C LYS A 82 7.02 3.81 -0.52
N SER A 83 7.52 2.57 -0.49
CA SER A 83 7.23 1.56 -1.53
C SER A 83 5.73 1.38 -1.68
N ARG A 84 5.21 1.42 -2.92
CA ARG A 84 3.78 1.22 -3.18
C ARG A 84 3.32 -0.18 -2.76
N VAL A 85 4.14 -1.21 -2.92
CA VAL A 85 3.82 -2.58 -2.49
C VAL A 85 3.65 -2.63 -0.97
N THR A 86 4.61 -2.09 -0.22
CA THR A 86 4.54 -2.02 1.25
C THR A 86 3.33 -1.21 1.71
N PHE A 87 3.11 -0.03 1.12
CA PHE A 87 1.99 0.83 1.46
C PHE A 87 0.64 0.14 1.24
N TYR A 88 0.46 -0.53 0.10
CA TYR A 88 -0.80 -1.19 -0.26
C TYR A 88 -1.03 -2.47 0.57
N TYR A 89 0.04 -3.20 0.90
CA TYR A 89 -0.04 -4.32 1.85
C TYR A 89 -0.52 -3.84 3.23
N LEU A 90 0.04 -2.76 3.75
CA LEU A 90 -0.33 -2.22 5.06
C LEU A 90 -1.78 -1.71 5.09
N LEU A 91 -2.25 -1.09 3.99
CA LEU A 91 -3.67 -0.72 3.85
C LEU A 91 -4.57 -1.95 3.91
N ALA A 92 -4.25 -2.99 3.15
CA ALA A 92 -5.01 -4.24 3.16
C ALA A 92 -4.97 -4.93 4.52
N LYS A 93 -3.80 -4.93 5.20
CA LYS A 93 -3.67 -5.46 6.56
C LYS A 93 -4.54 -4.70 7.55
N GLN A 94 -4.45 -3.36 7.56
CA GLN A 94 -5.20 -2.51 8.48
C GLN A 94 -6.72 -2.67 8.33
N LEU A 95 -7.19 -2.92 7.11
CA LEU A 95 -8.61 -3.13 6.79
C LEU A 95 -9.05 -4.60 6.88
N ASN A 96 -8.18 -5.52 7.35
CA ASN A 96 -8.43 -6.97 7.36
C ASN A 96 -8.85 -7.53 5.99
N ALA A 97 -8.27 -6.97 4.93
CA ALA A 97 -8.61 -7.20 3.52
C ALA A 97 -7.46 -7.84 2.71
N LEU A 98 -6.51 -8.54 3.35
CA LEU A 98 -5.40 -9.23 2.66
C LEU A 98 -5.85 -10.26 1.60
N HIS A 99 -7.07 -10.78 1.74
CA HIS A 99 -7.67 -11.69 0.76
C HIS A 99 -8.12 -10.99 -0.54
N LYS A 100 -8.16 -9.66 -0.57
CA LYS A 100 -8.56 -8.86 -1.75
C LYS A 100 -7.37 -8.40 -2.62
N ILE A 101 -6.15 -8.55 -2.10
CA ILE A 101 -4.91 -8.17 -2.80
C ILE A 101 -4.19 -9.37 -3.40
#